data_AF-A0A962GDP1-F1
#
_entry.id   AF-A0A962GDP1-F1
#
_cell.length_a   1.000
_cell.length_b   1.000
_cell.length_c   1.000
_cell.angle_alpha   90.00
_cell.angle_beta   90.00
_cell.angle_gamma   90.00
#
_symmetry.space_group_name_H-M   'P 1'
#
loop_
_entity.id
_entity.type
_entity.pdbx_description
1 polymer ?
#
loop_
_entity_poly.entity_id
_entity_poly.type
_entity_poly.pdbx_seq_one_letter_code
_entity_poly.pdbx_strand_id
1 'polypeptide(L)'
;MGDVGIREGRVLMARDPLQMASYLRRGRVDWVAETAGGAMLLQRRAGAEPFLISDRNGVRRYHTIYFARRDGEVKSLDDLKGHRIAFQNRTSTSAYFIPSMELLERGMPMEILGSPFDPP
;
A
#
# COMPACT_ATOMS: atom_id res chain seq x y z
N MET A 1 2.69 -31.92 -0.40
CA MET A 1 2.78 -31.08 -1.62
C MET A 1 3.73 -31.64 -2.68
N GLY A 2 4.61 -32.62 -2.39
CA GLY A 2 5.36 -33.31 -3.45
C GLY A 2 4.46 -34.03 -4.46
N ASP A 3 3.30 -34.47 -4.01
CA ASP A 3 2.16 -35.01 -4.77
C ASP A 3 1.55 -34.00 -5.77
N VAL A 4 1.67 -32.70 -5.52
CA VAL A 4 1.29 -31.62 -6.46
C VAL A 4 2.51 -30.98 -7.15
N GLY A 5 3.67 -31.65 -7.12
CA GLY A 5 4.88 -31.24 -7.84
C GLY A 5 5.78 -30.22 -7.12
N ILE A 6 5.42 -29.74 -5.93
CA ILE A 6 6.25 -28.80 -5.15
C ILE A 6 7.29 -29.59 -4.36
N ARG A 7 8.57 -29.38 -4.68
CA ARG A 7 9.69 -30.10 -4.06
C ARG A 7 10.46 -29.29 -3.01
N GLU A 8 10.45 -27.97 -3.14
CA GLU A 8 11.16 -27.05 -2.25
C GLU A 8 10.40 -25.72 -2.17
N GLY A 9 10.50 -25.04 -1.03
CA GLY A 9 10.05 -23.66 -0.86
C GLY A 9 11.19 -22.79 -0.34
N ARG A 10 11.34 -21.58 -0.89
CA ARG A 10 12.33 -20.61 -0.44
C ARG A 10 11.67 -19.25 -0.25
N VAL A 11 12.14 -18.49 0.73
CA VAL A 11 11.74 -17.10 0.92
C VAL A 11 12.81 -16.19 0.34
N LEU A 12 12.40 -15.31 -0.57
CA LEU A 12 13.27 -14.29 -1.13
C LEU A 12 12.76 -12.91 -0.74
N MET A 13 13.48 -12.24 0.16
CA MET A 13 13.12 -10.91 0.62
C MET A 13 13.48 -9.87 -0.45
N ALA A 14 12.54 -8.99 -0.75
CA ALA A 14 12.77 -7.80 -1.55
C ALA A 14 12.75 -6.56 -0.65
N ARG A 15 13.64 -5.61 -0.92
CA ARG A 15 13.71 -4.34 -0.19
C ARG A 15 12.56 -3.39 -0.54
N ASP A 16 12.01 -3.52 -1.75
CA ASP A 16 10.98 -2.64 -2.30
C ASP A 16 10.17 -3.36 -3.40
N PRO A 17 9.01 -2.81 -3.82
CA PRO A 17 8.21 -3.42 -4.87
C PRO A 17 8.88 -3.46 -6.25
N LEU A 18 9.86 -2.60 -6.53
CA LEU A 18 10.59 -2.65 -7.81
C LEU A 18 11.46 -3.90 -7.87
N GLN A 19 12.15 -4.22 -6.78
CA GLN A 19 12.94 -5.44 -6.66
C GLN A 19 12.04 -6.68 -6.70
N MET A 20 10.91 -6.68 -5.99
CA MET A 20 9.95 -7.79 -6.06
C MET A 20 9.41 -8.00 -7.47
N ALA A 21 9.04 -6.92 -8.18
CA ALA A 21 8.63 -7.00 -9.58
C ALA A 21 9.73 -7.60 -10.49
N SER A 22 11.00 -7.27 -10.24
CA SER A 22 12.12 -7.89 -10.95
C SER A 22 12.29 -9.37 -10.63
N TYR A 23 11.98 -9.81 -9.41
CA TYR A 23 12.04 -11.23 -9.06
C TYR A 23 10.94 -12.04 -9.75
N LEU A 24 9.69 -11.53 -9.73
CA LEU A 24 8.56 -12.14 -10.44
C LEU A 24 8.84 -12.28 -11.94
N ARG A 25 9.28 -11.20 -12.59
CA ARG A 25 9.61 -11.22 -14.03
C ARG A 25 10.70 -12.22 -14.42
N ARG A 26 11.60 -12.55 -13.49
CA ARG A 26 12.72 -13.46 -13.72
C ARG A 26 12.41 -14.88 -13.25
N GLY A 27 11.18 -15.17 -12.80
CA GLY A 27 10.83 -16.47 -12.22
C GLY A 27 11.61 -16.81 -10.95
N ARG A 28 12.11 -15.81 -10.22
CA ARG A 28 12.81 -16.02 -8.94
C ARG A 28 11.87 -16.09 -7.74
N VAL A 29 10.64 -15.62 -7.93
CA VAL A 29 9.54 -15.69 -6.96
C VAL A 29 8.32 -16.15 -7.76
N ASP A 30 7.67 -17.21 -7.29
CA ASP A 30 6.49 -17.76 -7.94
C ASP A 30 5.20 -17.05 -7.50
N TRP A 31 5.14 -16.64 -6.24
CA TRP A 31 4.00 -15.91 -5.68
C TRP A 31 4.43 -14.98 -4.55
N VAL A 32 3.61 -13.96 -4.28
CA VAL A 32 3.81 -13.01 -3.20
C VAL A 32 2.47 -12.63 -2.59
N ALA A 33 2.42 -12.51 -1.26
CA ALA A 33 1.25 -11.98 -0.58
C ALA A 33 1.33 -10.46 -0.54
N GLU A 34 0.33 -9.79 -1.11
CA GLU A 34 0.27 -8.34 -1.18
C GLU A 34 -1.11 -7.79 -0.83
N THR A 35 -1.14 -6.51 -0.49
CA THR A 35 -2.40 -5.76 -0.38
C THR A 35 -2.93 -5.39 -1.77
N ALA A 36 -4.21 -5.03 -1.89
CA ALA A 36 -4.85 -4.80 -3.19
C ALA A 36 -4.07 -3.82 -4.10
N GLY A 37 -3.64 -2.67 -3.56
CA GLY A 37 -2.83 -1.70 -4.31
C GLY A 37 -1.46 -2.24 -4.71
N GLY A 38 -0.80 -2.99 -3.83
CA GLY A 38 0.47 -3.68 -4.12
C GLY A 38 0.33 -4.73 -5.22
N ALA A 39 -0.74 -5.54 -5.17
CA ALA A 39 -1.04 -6.53 -6.19
C ALA A 39 -1.27 -5.89 -7.56
N MET A 40 -2.04 -4.80 -7.63
CA MET A 40 -2.24 -4.03 -8.87
C MET A 40 -0.94 -3.44 -9.41
N LEU A 41 -0.05 -2.96 -8.53
CA LEU A 41 1.26 -2.46 -8.93
C LEU A 41 2.13 -3.57 -9.53
N LEU A 42 2.16 -4.74 -8.91
CA LEU A 42 2.92 -5.89 -9.40
C LEU A 42 2.32 -6.47 -10.68
N GLN A 43 0.99 -6.48 -10.83
CA GLN A 43 0.34 -6.84 -12.08
C GLN A 43 0.82 -5.95 -13.22
N ARG A 44 0.77 -4.62 -13.04
CA ARG A 44 1.22 -3.68 -14.09
C ARG A 44 2.71 -3.77 -14.38
N ARG A 45 3.57 -4.01 -13.38
CA ARG A 45 5.04 -3.96 -13.54
C ARG A 45 5.68 -5.30 -13.91
N ALA A 46 5.05 -6.40 -13.54
CA ALA A 46 5.62 -7.73 -13.67
C ALA A 46 4.71 -8.73 -14.39
N GLY A 47 3.49 -8.35 -14.75
CA GLY A 47 2.51 -9.29 -15.33
C GLY A 47 1.98 -10.30 -14.32
N ALA A 48 2.12 -10.04 -13.02
CA ALA A 48 1.59 -10.92 -11.98
C ALA A 48 0.06 -10.95 -12.01
N GLU A 49 -0.54 -12.10 -11.77
CA GLU A 49 -1.99 -12.26 -11.76
C GLU A 49 -2.52 -12.39 -10.33
N PRO A 50 -3.42 -11.51 -9.88
CA PRO A 50 -4.11 -11.72 -8.61
C PRO A 50 -5.08 -12.90 -8.73
N PHE A 51 -4.82 -13.99 -8.00
CA PHE A 51 -5.66 -15.20 -8.06
C PHE A 51 -6.23 -15.65 -6.71
N LEU A 52 -5.77 -15.07 -5.58
CA LEU A 52 -6.20 -15.46 -4.24
C LEU A 52 -6.44 -14.24 -3.35
N ILE A 53 -7.52 -14.31 -2.57
CA ILE A 53 -7.78 -13.41 -1.44
C ILE A 53 -7.73 -14.25 -0.17
N SER A 54 -6.83 -13.92 0.75
CA SER A 54 -6.74 -14.54 2.06
C SER A 54 -7.47 -13.72 3.12
N ASP A 55 -8.23 -14.38 3.98
CA ASP A 55 -8.68 -13.78 5.23
C ASP A 55 -7.52 -13.66 6.21
N ARG A 56 -7.41 -12.54 6.91
CA ARG A 56 -6.45 -12.38 8.02
C ARG A 56 -7.21 -12.39 9.33
N ASN A 57 -7.04 -13.42 10.14
CA ASN A 57 -7.73 -13.60 11.43
C ASN A 57 -9.26 -13.51 11.31
N GLY A 58 -9.84 -14.10 10.26
CA GLY A 58 -11.28 -14.04 9.99
C GLY A 58 -11.77 -12.69 9.43
N VAL A 59 -10.87 -11.74 9.21
CA VAL A 59 -11.20 -10.42 8.66
C VAL A 59 -10.78 -10.36 7.20
N ARG A 60 -11.78 -10.23 6.33
CA ARG A 60 -11.60 -10.10 4.87
C ARG A 60 -11.52 -8.65 4.40
N ARG A 61 -12.04 -7.72 5.19
CA ARG A 61 -12.15 -6.29 4.87
C ARG A 61 -11.48 -5.48 5.96
N TYR A 62 -10.66 -4.51 5.55
CA TYR A 62 -10.05 -3.53 6.44
C TYR A 62 -10.31 -2.14 5.87
N HIS A 63 -10.15 -1.11 6.70
CA HIS A 63 -10.41 0.26 6.32
C HIS A 63 -9.20 1.15 6.61
N THR A 64 -9.17 2.29 5.93
CA THR A 64 -8.28 3.40 6.23
C THR A 64 -8.74 4.09 7.51
N ILE A 65 -7.80 4.52 8.34
CA ILE A 65 -8.08 5.31 9.55
C ILE A 65 -7.20 6.55 9.50
N TYR A 66 -7.80 7.71 9.76
CA TYR A 66 -7.10 8.97 9.95
C TYR A 66 -6.95 9.24 11.44
N PHE A 67 -5.76 9.66 11.86
CA PHE A 67 -5.48 10.06 13.22
C PHE A 67 -5.26 11.57 13.27
N ALA A 68 -5.93 12.24 14.20
CA ALA A 68 -5.74 13.66 14.48
C ALA A 68 -5.56 13.86 15.98
N ARG A 69 -4.86 14.93 16.36
CA ARG A 69 -4.72 15.31 17.77
C ARG A 69 -6.09 15.67 18.36
N ARG A 70 -6.38 15.12 19.54
CA ARG A 70 -7.64 15.40 20.26
C ARG A 70 -7.81 16.90 20.54
N ASP A 71 -6.73 17.60 20.83
CA ASP A 71 -6.66 19.03 21.12
C ASP A 71 -6.26 19.90 19.91
N GLY A 72 -6.09 19.31 18.72
CA GLY A 72 -5.71 20.05 17.49
C GLY A 72 -6.90 20.69 16.75
N GLU A 73 -6.61 21.40 15.67
CA GLU A 73 -7.61 22.12 14.87
C GLU A 73 -8.33 21.20 13.86
N VAL A 74 -7.67 20.14 13.39
CA VAL A 74 -8.26 19.17 12.45
C VAL A 74 -9.25 18.25 13.16
N LYS A 75 -10.55 18.38 12.87
CA LYS A 75 -11.64 17.53 13.41
C LYS A 75 -12.34 16.70 12.34
N SER A 76 -12.14 17.05 11.08
CA SER A 76 -12.68 16.40 9.90
C SER A 76 -11.64 16.40 8.77
N LEU A 77 -11.92 15.68 7.69
CA LEU A 77 -11.06 15.71 6.50
C LEU A 77 -11.05 17.07 5.81
N ASP A 78 -12.14 17.83 5.88
CA ASP A 78 -12.24 19.13 5.21
C ASP A 78 -11.36 20.19 5.90
N ASP A 79 -11.03 19.98 7.18
CA ASP A 79 -10.10 20.82 7.94
C ASP A 79 -8.63 20.60 7.54
N LEU A 80 -8.31 19.62 6.69
CA LEU A 80 -6.93 19.33 6.28
C LEU A 80 -6.33 20.39 5.34
N LYS A 81 -7.14 21.28 4.76
CA LYS A 81 -6.63 22.36 3.91
C LYS A 81 -5.70 23.27 4.72
N GLY A 82 -4.52 23.55 4.19
CA GLY A 82 -3.48 24.31 4.90
C GLY A 82 -2.82 23.55 6.06
N HIS A 83 -3.10 22.25 6.21
CA HIS A 83 -2.49 21.40 7.21
C HIS A 83 -1.60 20.34 6.57
N ARG A 84 -0.73 19.75 7.39
CA ARG A 84 0.17 18.67 6.99
C ARG A 84 -0.46 17.32 7.29
N ILE A 85 -0.32 16.38 6.37
CA ILE A 85 -0.69 14.98 6.56
C ILE A 85 0.56 14.10 6.39
N ALA A 86 0.73 13.13 7.29
CA ALA A 86 1.78 12.12 7.19
C ALA A 86 1.18 10.78 6.78
N PHE A 87 1.78 10.15 5.77
CA PHE A 87 1.44 8.80 5.34
C PHE A 87 2.50 7.80 5.82
N GLN A 88 2.09 6.56 6.09
CA GLN A 88 3.02 5.55 6.61
C GLN A 88 4.00 5.06 5.54
N ASN A 89 3.49 4.58 4.41
CA ASN A 89 4.30 4.03 3.33
C ASN A 89 3.57 4.20 1.99
N ARG A 90 4.26 4.73 0.99
CA ARG A 90 3.75 5.00 -0.37
C ARG A 90 3.29 3.75 -1.13
N THR A 91 3.63 2.57 -0.65
CA THR A 91 3.20 1.28 -1.25
C THR A 91 1.99 0.69 -0.53
N SER A 92 1.52 1.30 0.56
CA SER A 92 0.41 0.80 1.36
C SER A 92 -0.94 1.14 0.73
N THR A 93 -1.84 0.14 0.70
CA THR A 93 -3.21 0.35 0.25
C THR A 93 -3.98 1.29 1.19
N SER A 94 -4.11 0.94 2.46
CA SER A 94 -4.89 1.75 3.44
C SER A 94 -4.14 2.96 3.96
N ALA A 95 -2.81 2.95 3.97
CA ALA A 95 -2.03 4.05 4.56
C ALA A 95 -1.45 5.02 3.51
N TYR A 96 -1.78 4.86 2.23
CA TYR A 96 -1.41 5.81 1.17
C TYR A 96 -2.41 5.85 0.02
N PHE A 97 -2.64 4.74 -0.70
CA PHE A 97 -3.47 4.79 -1.91
C PHE A 97 -4.92 5.22 -1.65
N ILE A 98 -5.62 4.53 -0.76
CA ILE A 98 -7.01 4.87 -0.44
C ILE A 98 -7.14 6.30 0.11
N PRO A 99 -6.39 6.74 1.14
CA PRO A 99 -6.56 8.10 1.65
C PRO A 99 -6.12 9.18 0.66
N SER A 100 -5.07 8.94 -0.14
CA SER A 100 -4.67 9.91 -1.16
C SER A 100 -5.72 10.06 -2.26
N MET A 101 -6.32 8.96 -2.71
CA MET A 101 -7.42 8.98 -3.67
C MET A 101 -8.64 9.71 -3.09
N GLU A 102 -9.02 9.43 -1.84
CA GLU A 102 -10.14 10.09 -1.18
C GLU A 102 -9.94 11.62 -1.10
N LEU A 103 -8.75 12.08 -0.72
CA LEU A 103 -8.43 13.51 -0.66
C LEU A 103 -8.44 14.16 -2.05
N LEU A 104 -7.91 13.48 -3.07
CA LEU A 104 -7.94 13.96 -4.45
C LEU A 104 -9.37 14.06 -4.99
N GLU A 105 -10.22 13.07 -4.73
CA GLU A 105 -11.64 13.07 -5.11
C GLU A 105 -12.41 14.22 -4.46
N ARG A 106 -12.00 14.64 -3.26
CA ARG A 106 -12.54 15.82 -2.56
C ARG A 106 -11.95 17.16 -3.04
N GLY A 107 -11.11 17.15 -4.08
CA GLY A 107 -10.46 18.36 -4.58
C GLY A 107 -9.41 18.93 -3.61
N MET A 108 -8.78 18.07 -2.81
CA MET A 108 -7.68 18.42 -1.91
C MET A 108 -6.37 17.85 -2.45
N PRO A 109 -5.75 18.49 -3.46
CA PRO A 109 -4.43 18.07 -3.93
C PRO A 109 -3.41 18.21 -2.80
N MET A 110 -2.43 17.31 -2.78
CA MET A 110 -1.38 17.29 -1.78
C MET A 110 -0.04 17.53 -2.44
N GLU A 111 0.83 18.28 -1.76
CA GLU A 111 2.22 18.49 -2.15
C GLU A 111 3.16 17.69 -1.25
N ILE A 112 4.24 17.16 -1.82
CA ILE A 112 5.29 16.52 -1.04
C ILE A 112 6.19 17.61 -0.49
N LEU A 113 6.20 17.74 0.84
CA LEU A 113 7.12 18.65 1.51
C LEU A 113 8.56 18.11 1.46
N GLY A 114 9.53 19.00 1.24
CA GLY A 114 10.95 18.66 1.29
C GLY A 114 11.42 18.31 2.70
N SER A 115 10.79 18.94 3.70
CA SER A 115 10.96 18.70 5.12
C SER A 115 9.60 18.68 5.83
N PRO A 116 9.42 17.86 6.88
CA PRO A 116 8.19 17.88 7.68
C PRO A 116 7.92 19.22 8.39
N PHE A 117 8.93 20.10 8.44
CA PHE A 117 8.85 21.43 9.03
C PHE A 117 8.60 22.54 8.02
N ASP A 118 8.60 22.24 6.72
CA ASP A 118 8.25 23.22 5.70
C ASP A 118 6.79 23.65 5.87
N PRO A 119 6.46 24.93 5.60
CA PRO A 119 5.09 25.39 5.64
C PRO A 119 4.27 24.71 4.53
N PRO A 120 3.01 24.33 4.80
CA PRO A 120 2.06 23.87 3.80
C PRO A 120 1.55 25.01 2.90
#